data_AF-A0A1Y1VBU6-F1
#
_entry.id   AF-A0A1Y1VBU6-F1
#
_cell.length_a   1.000
_cell.length_b   1.000
_cell.length_c   1.000
_cell.angle_alpha   90.00
_cell.angle_beta   90.00
_cell.angle_gamma   90.00
#
_symmetry.space_group_name_H-M   'P 1'
#
loop_
_entity.id
_entity.type
_entity.pdbx_description
1 polymer ?
#
loop_
_entity_poly.entity_id
_entity_poly.type
_entity_poly.pdbx_seq_one_letter_code
_entity_poly.pdbx_strand_id
1 'polypeptide(L)'
;MNRIKDKIFNILLYIFFFINIVWGNTETPKLKKKHQSKSNNALIIEYYENSNEINNGNLLFKSKITPIKYWEDREKTELKSNLNQNDEVNVSSLSSNKFTNFYDQLNENEKQFYNIIYKSSIKSPPDLSINIIVSGIRNLDSFYDEISESSERFFTALAYDNPELWWIGTFYISINSSIKRYQYIVSFDLAPENTLFHGIADEKIIEINEEIEDIKYDIMNQISNLKLTTNYAILRYIHDYLVTKIIYTLDESMIYIRTLYGALVENKCVCEGYAEAFQYIAQQYGINCIIARSSVHEWNFVELNDKWYVVDVTYDDPIIRGVNFPSGYNDNLQLDYFLTGKEHKSDYSLKYSEDPDHFLVYSGYSDKYIINYPEIEDSDYMPNTLELQEIDLIDLSNITNSDPFHYSEMNDSNYNKTNDDSTSNSNKANNKLYIVNIFSLLITLNILYILL
;
A
#
# COMPACT_ATOMS: atom_id res chain seq x y z
N MET A 1 12.38 -61.05 -37.25
CA MET A 1 11.82 -59.90 -37.99
C MET A 1 11.14 -58.85 -37.10
N ASN A 2 10.79 -59.16 -35.84
CA ASN A 2 10.23 -58.15 -34.90
C ASN A 2 11.30 -57.36 -34.12
N ARG A 3 12.51 -57.88 -33.91
CA ARG A 3 13.61 -57.16 -33.22
C ARG A 3 14.29 -56.02 -34.01
N ILE A 4 13.99 -55.86 -35.31
CA ILE A 4 14.50 -54.75 -36.14
C ILE A 4 13.51 -53.58 -36.18
N LYS A 5 12.21 -53.87 -36.07
CA LYS A 5 11.16 -52.84 -35.99
C LYS A 5 11.24 -52.05 -34.67
N ASP A 6 11.56 -52.73 -33.56
CA ASP A 6 11.68 -52.08 -32.25
C ASP A 6 12.93 -51.19 -32.12
N LYS A 7 14.03 -51.51 -32.83
CA LYS A 7 15.22 -50.65 -32.88
C LYS A 7 15.05 -49.43 -33.78
N ILE A 8 14.27 -49.54 -34.87
CA ILE A 8 13.96 -48.40 -35.75
C ILE A 8 12.95 -47.46 -35.07
N PHE A 9 11.99 -48.00 -34.31
CA PHE A 9 11.06 -47.20 -33.51
C PHE A 9 11.77 -46.41 -32.40
N ASN A 10 12.73 -47.02 -31.69
CA ASN A 10 13.50 -46.34 -30.65
C ASN A 10 14.49 -45.29 -31.19
N ILE A 11 15.01 -45.45 -32.42
CA ILE A 11 15.86 -44.44 -33.08
C ILE A 11 15.02 -43.26 -33.57
N LEU A 12 13.81 -43.49 -34.07
CA LEU A 12 12.87 -42.41 -34.44
C LEU A 12 12.37 -41.64 -33.21
N LEU A 13 12.16 -42.30 -32.07
CA LEU A 13 11.80 -41.65 -30.81
C LEU A 13 12.93 -40.75 -30.27
N TYR A 14 14.19 -41.19 -30.40
CA TYR A 14 15.37 -40.40 -30.00
C TYR A 14 15.62 -39.19 -30.90
N ILE A 15 15.33 -39.29 -32.20
CA ILE A 15 15.43 -38.16 -33.14
C ILE A 15 14.30 -37.13 -32.88
N PHE A 16 13.10 -37.59 -32.50
CA PHE A 16 12.00 -36.69 -32.13
C PHE A 16 12.22 -36.01 -30.77
N PHE A 17 12.92 -36.67 -29.83
CA PHE A 17 13.31 -36.05 -28.55
C PHE A 17 14.47 -35.05 -28.72
N PHE A 18 15.43 -35.30 -29.63
CA PHE A 18 16.52 -34.35 -29.89
C PHE A 18 16.10 -33.12 -30.71
N ILE A 19 15.10 -33.21 -31.58
CA ILE A 19 14.55 -32.03 -32.28
C ILE A 19 13.78 -31.13 -31.29
N ASN A 20 13.12 -31.71 -30.27
CA ASN A 20 12.47 -30.92 -29.22
C ASN A 20 13.44 -30.34 -28.18
N ILE A 21 14.61 -30.96 -27.96
CA ILE A 21 15.64 -30.43 -27.03
C ILE A 21 16.56 -29.39 -27.70
N VAL A 22 16.69 -29.39 -29.03
CA VAL A 22 17.50 -28.39 -29.76
C VAL A 22 16.68 -27.17 -30.21
N TRP A 23 15.35 -27.24 -30.22
CA TRP A 23 14.46 -26.07 -30.48
C TRP A 23 13.65 -25.59 -29.27
N GLY A 24 13.77 -26.24 -28.12
CA GLY A 24 13.22 -25.78 -26.84
C GLY A 24 14.33 -25.44 -25.86
N ASN A 25 15.02 -24.31 -26.08
CA ASN A 25 15.79 -23.52 -25.09
C ASN A 25 16.78 -22.60 -25.79
N THR A 26 16.28 -21.59 -26.51
CA THR A 26 17.01 -20.33 -26.70
C THR A 26 15.99 -19.20 -26.79
N GLU A 27 15.24 -18.95 -25.72
CA GLU A 27 14.82 -17.57 -25.48
C GLU A 27 16.05 -16.86 -24.92
N THR A 28 16.92 -16.42 -25.83
CA THR A 28 17.74 -15.23 -25.58
C THR A 28 16.81 -14.20 -24.94
N PRO A 29 17.19 -13.54 -23.83
CA PRO A 29 16.40 -12.43 -23.32
C PRO A 29 16.26 -11.46 -24.49
N LYS A 30 15.07 -11.40 -25.08
CA LYS A 30 14.72 -10.28 -25.93
C LYS A 30 14.84 -9.13 -24.96
N LEU A 31 15.94 -8.38 -25.07
CA LEU A 31 16.04 -7.00 -24.62
C LEU A 31 14.63 -6.45 -24.79
N LYS A 32 13.90 -6.27 -23.68
CA LYS A 32 12.59 -5.61 -23.70
C LYS A 32 12.90 -4.33 -24.45
N LYS A 33 12.43 -4.27 -25.70
CA LYS A 33 12.58 -3.07 -26.51
C LYS A 33 11.97 -2.01 -25.62
N LYS A 34 12.81 -1.08 -25.17
CA LYS A 34 12.39 0.19 -24.65
C LYS A 34 11.43 0.70 -25.73
N HIS A 35 10.13 0.54 -25.51
CA HIS A 35 9.11 1.14 -26.35
C HIS A 35 9.24 2.62 -26.03
N GLN A 36 10.25 3.26 -26.62
CA GLN A 36 10.15 4.67 -26.93
C GLN A 36 8.98 4.74 -27.90
N SER A 37 7.82 5.04 -27.34
CA SER A 37 6.65 5.49 -28.08
C SER A 37 7.11 6.67 -28.93
N LYS A 38 7.39 6.40 -30.21
CA LYS A 38 7.39 7.41 -31.25
C LYS A 38 6.01 7.38 -31.90
N SER A 39 5.08 8.14 -31.34
CA SER A 39 3.92 8.63 -32.05
C SER A 39 3.64 10.07 -31.60
N ASN A 40 4.18 11.03 -32.36
CA ASN A 40 3.82 12.46 -32.31
C ASN A 40 2.41 12.68 -32.88
N ASN A 41 1.38 12.09 -32.29
CA ASN A 41 0.05 12.68 -32.29
C ASN A 41 -0.37 12.73 -30.83
N ALA A 42 -0.19 13.88 -30.19
CA ALA A 42 -0.63 14.08 -28.81
C ALA A 42 -2.12 13.75 -28.72
N LEU A 43 -2.48 12.86 -27.79
CA LEU A 43 -3.88 12.64 -27.46
C LEU A 43 -4.45 13.95 -26.95
N ILE A 44 -5.70 14.24 -27.30
CA ILE A 44 -6.45 15.35 -26.70
C ILE A 44 -7.36 14.72 -25.66
N ILE A 45 -7.15 15.08 -24.38
CA ILE A 45 -7.84 14.52 -23.23
C ILE A 45 -8.66 15.64 -22.59
N GLU A 46 -9.99 15.50 -22.60
CA GLU A 46 -10.92 16.55 -22.16
C GLU A 46 -11.95 15.96 -21.20
N TYR A 47 -12.15 16.60 -20.05
CA TYR A 47 -13.24 16.25 -19.12
C TYR A 47 -14.60 16.47 -19.80
N TYR A 48 -15.54 15.56 -19.57
CA TYR A 48 -16.83 15.57 -20.24
C TYR A 48 -17.98 15.49 -19.25
N GLU A 49 -18.67 16.61 -19.05
CA GLU A 49 -19.78 16.75 -18.09
C GLU A 49 -21.10 16.11 -18.54
N ASN A 50 -21.31 15.86 -19.84
CA ASN A 50 -22.66 15.71 -20.38
C ASN A 50 -22.99 14.28 -20.85
N SER A 51 -23.53 13.44 -19.97
CA SER A 51 -23.81 12.01 -20.21
C SER A 51 -24.79 11.68 -21.35
N ASN A 52 -25.49 12.66 -21.93
CA ASN A 52 -26.56 12.43 -22.91
C ASN A 52 -26.10 11.86 -24.27
N GLU A 53 -24.82 11.98 -24.66
CA GLU A 53 -24.28 11.33 -25.87
C GLU A 53 -23.80 9.88 -25.62
N ILE A 54 -23.70 9.45 -24.35
CA ILE A 54 -23.15 8.13 -23.96
C ILE A 54 -24.11 6.99 -24.31
N ASN A 55 -25.42 7.24 -24.28
CA ASN A 55 -26.46 6.22 -24.44
C ASN A 55 -26.54 5.56 -25.83
N ASN A 56 -25.72 5.98 -26.80
CA ASN A 56 -25.65 5.38 -28.14
C ASN A 56 -24.30 4.69 -28.46
N GLY A 57 -23.34 4.68 -27.53
CA GLY A 57 -22.05 4.03 -27.72
C GLY A 57 -22.07 2.55 -27.32
N ASN A 58 -21.50 1.67 -28.15
CA ASN A 58 -21.27 0.29 -27.74
C ASN A 58 -20.10 0.23 -26.73
N LEU A 59 -20.28 -0.47 -25.60
CA LEU A 59 -19.21 -0.80 -24.65
C LEU A 59 -18.17 -1.69 -25.34
N LEU A 60 -16.91 -1.27 -25.33
CA LEU A 60 -15.84 -1.95 -26.05
C LEU A 60 -14.85 -2.67 -25.12
N PHE A 61 -14.69 -2.17 -23.90
CA PHE A 61 -13.73 -2.66 -22.90
C PHE A 61 -14.26 -2.39 -21.50
N LYS A 62 -14.05 -3.32 -20.56
CA LYS A 62 -14.26 -3.11 -19.12
C LYS A 62 -13.14 -3.76 -18.32
N SER A 63 -12.37 -2.99 -17.56
CA SER A 63 -11.39 -3.52 -16.61
C SER A 63 -11.97 -3.65 -15.20
N LYS A 64 -11.36 -4.52 -14.39
CA LYS A 64 -11.60 -4.65 -12.94
C LYS A 64 -10.24 -4.67 -12.25
N ILE A 65 -10.02 -3.74 -11.32
CA ILE A 65 -8.73 -3.59 -10.62
C ILE A 65 -9.00 -3.39 -9.13
N THR A 66 -8.58 -4.36 -8.31
CA THR A 66 -8.70 -4.30 -6.85
C THR A 66 -7.33 -3.92 -6.24
N PRO A 67 -7.24 -2.94 -5.33
CA PRO A 67 -6.00 -2.64 -4.61
C PRO A 67 -5.48 -3.81 -3.80
N ILE A 68 -4.16 -3.90 -3.68
CA ILE A 68 -3.47 -4.89 -2.84
C ILE A 68 -3.98 -4.84 -1.39
N LYS A 69 -4.28 -3.64 -0.84
CA LYS A 69 -4.82 -3.53 0.53
C LYS A 69 -6.13 -4.30 0.75
N TYR A 70 -6.92 -4.49 -0.29
CA TYR A 70 -8.18 -5.25 -0.26
C TYR A 70 -8.09 -6.65 -0.89
N TRP A 71 -6.88 -7.14 -1.17
CA TRP A 71 -6.69 -8.53 -1.60
C TRP A 71 -6.88 -9.51 -0.45
N GLU A 72 -7.23 -10.74 -0.79
CA GLU A 72 -7.34 -11.83 0.16
C GLU A 72 -5.95 -12.18 0.74
N ASP A 73 -5.89 -12.63 1.99
CA ASP A 73 -4.63 -12.97 2.68
C ASP A 73 -3.77 -13.97 1.91
N ARG A 74 -4.42 -14.90 1.19
CA ARG A 74 -3.73 -15.86 0.32
C ARG A 74 -2.98 -15.16 -0.80
N GLU A 75 -3.60 -14.19 -1.47
CA GLU A 75 -3.00 -13.45 -2.58
C GLU A 75 -1.83 -12.59 -2.09
N LYS A 76 -2.01 -11.91 -0.95
CA LYS A 76 -0.96 -11.13 -0.29
C LYS A 76 0.24 -11.99 0.12
N THR A 77 -0.01 -13.19 0.63
CA THR A 77 1.03 -14.16 1.02
C THR A 77 1.79 -14.68 -0.19
N GLU A 78 1.08 -14.99 -1.28
CA GLU A 78 1.70 -15.44 -2.53
C GLU A 78 2.60 -14.33 -3.12
N LEU A 79 2.11 -13.09 -3.14
CA LEU A 79 2.90 -11.91 -3.53
C LEU A 79 4.16 -11.77 -2.66
N LYS A 80 4.01 -11.84 -1.32
CA LYS A 80 5.14 -11.78 -0.37
C LYS A 80 6.20 -12.84 -0.68
N SER A 81 5.76 -14.08 -0.94
CA SER A 81 6.66 -15.20 -1.21
C SER A 81 7.46 -15.03 -2.51
N ASN A 82 6.89 -14.35 -3.51
CA ASN A 82 7.51 -14.07 -4.79
C ASN A 82 8.52 -12.91 -4.72
N LEU A 83 8.29 -11.94 -3.83
CA LEU A 83 9.23 -10.85 -3.57
C LEU A 83 10.50 -11.37 -2.88
N ASN A 84 10.36 -12.21 -1.85
CA ASN A 84 11.46 -12.83 -1.10
C ASN A 84 12.44 -13.69 -1.94
N GLN A 85 12.05 -14.08 -3.17
CA GLN A 85 12.93 -14.84 -4.07
C GLN A 85 13.73 -13.92 -5.02
N ASN A 86 13.45 -12.62 -5.03
CA ASN A 86 13.97 -11.64 -5.98
C ASN A 86 14.65 -10.43 -5.30
N ASP A 87 15.09 -10.53 -4.05
CA ASP A 87 15.59 -9.42 -3.20
C ASP A 87 16.88 -8.69 -3.66
N GLU A 88 17.27 -8.82 -4.92
CA GLU A 88 18.18 -7.87 -5.59
C GLU A 88 17.43 -6.86 -6.50
N VAL A 89 16.11 -6.71 -6.35
CA VAL A 89 15.34 -5.73 -7.14
C VAL A 89 15.52 -4.33 -6.53
N ASN A 90 16.68 -3.77 -6.84
CA ASN A 90 16.92 -2.38 -7.22
C ASN A 90 16.01 -1.36 -6.52
N VAL A 91 16.47 -0.86 -5.36
CA VAL A 91 16.28 0.57 -5.03
C VAL A 91 16.70 1.35 -6.27
N SER A 92 15.72 2.03 -6.88
CA SER A 92 15.83 2.48 -8.27
C SER A 92 17.08 3.33 -8.44
N SER A 93 17.99 2.87 -9.30
CA SER A 93 19.04 3.70 -9.88
C SER A 93 18.42 4.63 -10.92
N LEU A 94 17.51 5.50 -10.48
CA LEU A 94 17.16 6.69 -11.24
C LEU A 94 18.24 7.73 -11.02
N SER A 95 19.23 7.66 -11.91
CA SER A 95 20.17 8.73 -12.18
C SER A 95 19.44 10.07 -12.33
N SER A 96 19.78 11.01 -11.43
CA SER A 96 19.76 12.48 -11.57
C SER A 96 18.52 13.32 -11.25
N ASN A 97 17.36 12.77 -10.90
CA ASN A 97 16.24 13.59 -10.40
C ASN A 97 15.89 13.22 -8.95
N LYS A 98 15.90 14.23 -8.08
CA LYS A 98 15.45 14.14 -6.69
C LYS A 98 13.96 13.74 -6.68
N PHE A 99 13.60 12.67 -5.96
CA PHE A 99 12.20 12.28 -5.77
C PHE A 99 11.44 13.38 -5.02
N THR A 100 10.20 13.65 -5.43
CA THR A 100 9.30 14.64 -4.83
C THR A 100 7.99 13.99 -4.38
N ASN A 101 7.25 13.41 -5.31
CA ASN A 101 5.97 12.72 -5.09
C ASN A 101 5.74 11.66 -6.20
N PHE A 102 4.67 10.87 -6.11
CA PHE A 102 4.36 9.88 -7.15
C PHE A 102 3.80 10.52 -8.43
N TYR A 103 3.03 11.61 -8.31
CA TYR A 103 2.51 12.39 -9.44
C TYR A 103 3.60 12.82 -10.45
N ASP A 104 4.79 13.20 -9.99
CA ASP A 104 5.86 13.70 -10.85
C ASP A 104 6.48 12.62 -11.75
N GLN A 105 6.25 11.34 -11.43
CA GLN A 105 6.66 10.19 -12.25
C GLN A 105 5.73 9.94 -13.44
N LEU A 106 4.53 10.54 -13.44
CA LEU A 106 3.55 10.38 -14.50
C LEU A 106 3.98 11.12 -15.77
N ASN A 107 3.69 10.52 -16.93
CA ASN A 107 3.85 11.19 -18.22
C ASN A 107 2.73 12.23 -18.46
N GLU A 108 2.87 13.06 -19.49
CA GLU A 108 1.92 14.16 -19.76
C GLU A 108 0.46 13.72 -19.98
N ASN A 109 0.23 12.54 -20.57
CA ASN A 109 -1.13 12.03 -20.74
C ASN A 109 -1.69 11.51 -19.40
N GLU A 110 -0.88 10.78 -18.64
CA GLU A 110 -1.23 10.30 -17.30
C GLU A 110 -1.55 11.44 -16.35
N LYS A 111 -0.75 12.52 -16.36
CA LYS A 111 -1.01 13.73 -15.57
C LYS A 111 -2.34 14.38 -15.94
N GLN A 112 -2.73 14.37 -17.22
CA GLN A 112 -4.03 14.90 -17.65
C GLN A 112 -5.19 14.05 -17.10
N PHE A 113 -5.11 12.72 -17.19
CA PHE A 113 -6.11 11.83 -16.57
C PHE A 113 -6.19 12.02 -15.06
N TYR A 114 -5.04 11.96 -14.37
CA TYR A 114 -4.91 12.21 -12.94
C TYR A 114 -5.57 13.52 -12.54
N ASN A 115 -5.22 14.63 -13.21
CA ASN A 115 -5.68 15.96 -12.85
C ASN A 115 -7.20 16.09 -13.00
N ILE A 116 -7.79 15.47 -14.03
CA ILE A 116 -9.24 15.46 -14.21
C ILE A 116 -9.89 14.67 -13.09
N ILE A 117 -9.38 13.46 -12.82
CA ILE A 117 -9.92 12.56 -11.78
C ILE A 117 -9.84 13.23 -10.41
N TYR A 118 -8.66 13.65 -9.99
CA TYR A 118 -8.42 14.34 -8.72
C TYR A 118 -9.36 15.54 -8.54
N LYS A 119 -9.43 16.45 -9.52
CA LYS A 119 -10.30 17.64 -9.45
C LYS A 119 -11.78 17.31 -9.35
N SER A 120 -12.20 16.20 -9.93
CA SER A 120 -13.57 15.70 -9.83
C SER A 120 -13.85 15.03 -8.49
N SER A 121 -12.86 14.35 -7.92
CA SER A 121 -12.95 13.63 -6.65
C SER A 121 -12.87 14.52 -5.41
N ILE A 122 -12.28 15.72 -5.50
CA ILE A 122 -12.23 16.67 -4.36
C ILE A 122 -13.42 17.65 -4.32
N LYS A 123 -14.39 17.53 -5.24
CA LYS A 123 -15.61 18.36 -5.21
C LYS A 123 -16.49 17.97 -4.02
N SER A 124 -17.41 18.87 -3.67
CA SER A 124 -18.47 18.60 -2.70
C SER A 124 -19.84 18.83 -3.36
N PRO A 125 -20.62 17.76 -3.67
CA PRO A 125 -20.24 16.35 -3.57
C PRO A 125 -19.20 15.94 -4.64
N PRO A 126 -18.45 14.83 -4.42
CA PRO A 126 -17.48 14.32 -5.38
C PRO A 126 -18.15 13.61 -6.57
N ASP A 127 -17.51 13.65 -7.75
CA ASP A 127 -17.97 12.85 -8.88
C ASP A 127 -17.51 11.38 -8.71
N LEU A 128 -18.44 10.46 -8.41
CA LEU A 128 -18.12 9.02 -8.30
C LEU A 128 -17.95 8.32 -9.66
N SER A 129 -18.44 8.95 -10.74
CA SER A 129 -18.25 8.50 -12.11
C SER A 129 -17.77 9.64 -12.99
N ILE A 130 -16.65 9.42 -13.69
CA ILE A 130 -15.93 10.46 -14.42
C ILE A 130 -15.81 10.02 -15.88
N ASN A 131 -16.29 10.87 -16.79
CA ASN A 131 -16.19 10.64 -18.23
C ASN A 131 -15.15 11.57 -18.85
N ILE A 132 -14.26 11.00 -19.67
CA ILE A 132 -13.16 11.71 -20.31
C ILE A 132 -13.18 11.40 -21.80
N ILE A 133 -13.26 12.45 -22.63
CA ILE A 133 -13.12 12.33 -24.07
C ILE A 133 -11.64 12.25 -24.41
N VAL A 134 -11.28 11.21 -25.18
CA VAL A 134 -9.92 11.03 -25.70
C VAL A 134 -9.98 11.01 -27.22
N SER A 135 -9.29 11.96 -27.85
CA SER A 135 -9.22 12.10 -29.30
C SER A 135 -7.81 11.80 -29.83
N GLY A 136 -7.73 11.31 -31.06
CA GLY A 136 -6.47 10.97 -31.72
C GLY A 136 -6.09 9.49 -31.66
N ILE A 137 -6.97 8.63 -31.15
CA ILE A 137 -6.75 7.19 -31.02
C ILE A 137 -6.85 6.54 -32.40
N ARG A 138 -5.71 6.17 -33.00
CA ARG A 138 -5.63 5.56 -34.34
C ARG A 138 -5.65 4.03 -34.32
N ASN A 139 -5.20 3.42 -33.23
CA ASN A 139 -5.18 1.98 -33.00
C ASN A 139 -5.82 1.72 -31.65
N LEU A 140 -6.97 1.05 -31.66
CA LEU A 140 -7.78 0.85 -30.47
C LEU A 140 -7.21 -0.23 -29.54
N ASP A 141 -6.66 -1.32 -30.09
CA ASP A 141 -6.06 -2.40 -29.30
C ASP A 141 -4.83 -1.88 -28.53
N SER A 142 -3.96 -1.11 -29.22
CA SER A 142 -2.81 -0.48 -28.58
C SER A 142 -3.23 0.52 -27.49
N PHE A 143 -4.36 1.19 -27.65
CA PHE A 143 -4.87 2.12 -26.65
C PHE A 143 -5.40 1.39 -25.42
N TYR A 144 -6.02 0.21 -25.57
CA TYR A 144 -6.45 -0.61 -24.43
C TYR A 144 -5.28 -1.07 -23.57
N ASP A 145 -4.21 -1.55 -24.19
CA ASP A 145 -3.01 -1.96 -23.45
C ASP A 145 -2.39 -0.77 -22.72
N GLU A 146 -2.27 0.39 -23.40
CA GLU A 146 -1.68 1.60 -22.84
C GLU A 146 -2.52 2.16 -21.67
N ILE A 147 -3.84 2.30 -21.83
CA ILE A 147 -4.69 2.85 -20.77
C ILE A 147 -4.80 1.90 -19.57
N SER A 148 -4.76 0.59 -19.79
CA SER A 148 -4.75 -0.38 -18.69
C SER A 148 -3.52 -0.20 -17.80
N GLU A 149 -2.32 -0.14 -18.37
CA GLU A 149 -1.09 0.07 -17.60
C GLU A 149 -1.00 1.50 -17.02
N SER A 150 -1.35 2.51 -17.82
CA SER A 150 -1.31 3.91 -17.39
C SER A 150 -2.26 4.17 -16.22
N SER A 151 -3.45 3.56 -16.24
CA SER A 151 -4.43 3.70 -15.16
C SER A 151 -3.94 3.12 -13.85
N GLU A 152 -3.30 1.96 -13.87
CA GLU A 152 -2.67 1.37 -12.69
C GLU A 152 -1.68 2.36 -12.06
N ARG A 153 -0.88 3.04 -12.90
CA ARG A 153 0.15 3.99 -12.47
C ARG A 153 -0.45 5.26 -11.89
N PHE A 154 -1.35 5.94 -12.61
CA PHE A 154 -1.91 7.20 -12.11
C PHE A 154 -2.89 7.00 -10.95
N PHE A 155 -3.59 5.87 -10.85
CA PHE A 155 -4.39 5.56 -9.66
C PHE A 155 -3.54 5.15 -8.46
N THR A 156 -2.40 4.48 -8.68
CA THR A 156 -1.44 4.23 -7.59
C THR A 156 -0.92 5.56 -7.05
N ALA A 157 -0.50 6.47 -7.92
CA ALA A 157 -0.09 7.82 -7.51
C ALA A 157 -1.23 8.56 -6.80
N LEU A 158 -2.46 8.52 -7.34
CA LEU A 158 -3.62 9.19 -6.75
C LEU A 158 -3.92 8.69 -5.33
N ALA A 159 -3.98 7.38 -5.14
CA ALA A 159 -4.28 6.78 -3.84
C ALA A 159 -3.14 7.00 -2.83
N TYR A 160 -1.88 6.98 -3.27
CA TYR A 160 -0.73 7.11 -2.37
C TYR A 160 -0.38 8.56 -2.03
N ASP A 161 -0.66 9.52 -2.92
CA ASP A 161 -0.39 10.94 -2.66
C ASP A 161 -1.52 11.63 -1.89
N ASN A 162 -2.77 11.11 -1.95
CA ASN A 162 -3.99 11.81 -1.48
C ASN A 162 -4.86 10.89 -0.59
N PRO A 163 -4.45 10.61 0.67
CA PRO A 163 -5.20 9.75 1.59
C PRO A 163 -6.64 10.25 1.82
N GLU A 164 -6.91 11.56 1.70
CA GLU A 164 -8.25 12.15 1.83
C GLU A 164 -9.27 11.63 0.81
N LEU A 165 -8.81 10.97 -0.27
CA LEU A 165 -9.66 10.27 -1.23
C LEU A 165 -9.99 8.84 -0.76
N TRP A 166 -10.24 8.66 0.53
CA TRP A 166 -10.40 7.37 1.23
C TRP A 166 -11.46 6.44 0.61
N TRP A 167 -12.44 6.99 -0.10
CA TRP A 167 -13.50 6.25 -0.76
C TRP A 167 -13.07 5.66 -2.12
N ILE A 168 -11.94 6.09 -2.68
CA ILE A 168 -11.36 5.58 -3.92
C ILE A 168 -10.42 4.42 -3.61
N GLY A 169 -11.00 3.22 -3.50
CA GLY A 169 -10.22 1.99 -3.43
C GLY A 169 -10.01 1.39 -4.83
N THR A 170 -11.09 0.88 -5.39
CA THR A 170 -11.10 0.17 -6.69
C THR A 170 -11.77 1.06 -7.72
N PHE A 171 -11.35 0.93 -8.98
CA PHE A 171 -12.00 1.61 -10.10
C PHE A 171 -12.26 0.64 -11.25
N TYR A 172 -13.33 0.91 -12.00
CA TYR A 172 -13.59 0.27 -13.29
C TYR A 172 -13.37 1.27 -14.42
N ILE A 173 -12.68 0.82 -15.47
CA ILE A 173 -12.58 1.58 -16.71
C ILE A 173 -13.57 0.98 -17.68
N SER A 174 -14.35 1.83 -18.35
CA SER A 174 -15.08 1.44 -19.55
C SER A 174 -14.78 2.37 -20.70
N ILE A 175 -14.72 1.83 -21.92
CA ILE A 175 -14.45 2.60 -23.13
C ILE A 175 -15.61 2.44 -24.09
N ASN A 176 -16.19 3.58 -24.45
CA ASN A 176 -17.32 3.68 -25.37
C ASN A 176 -16.90 4.41 -26.65
N SER A 177 -17.51 4.01 -27.76
CA SER A 177 -17.33 4.71 -29.04
C SER A 177 -17.98 6.10 -29.02
N SER A 178 -17.32 7.10 -29.62
CA SER A 178 -17.90 8.40 -29.93
C SER A 178 -18.43 8.45 -31.37
N ILE A 179 -19.31 9.41 -31.65
CA ILE A 179 -19.78 9.73 -33.01
C ILE A 179 -18.61 10.21 -33.90
N LYS A 180 -17.57 10.82 -33.30
CA LYS A 180 -16.40 11.32 -34.03
C LYS A 180 -15.36 10.21 -34.25
N ARG A 181 -14.82 10.14 -35.47
CA ARG A 181 -13.75 9.19 -35.82
C ARG A 181 -12.50 9.45 -34.98
N TYR A 182 -11.87 8.38 -34.49
CA TYR A 182 -10.66 8.43 -33.64
C TYR A 182 -10.88 9.13 -32.29
N GLN A 183 -12.12 9.18 -31.82
CA GLN A 183 -12.50 9.72 -30.53
C GLN A 183 -13.26 8.65 -29.74
N TYR A 184 -12.99 8.58 -28.44
CA TYR A 184 -13.59 7.62 -27.52
C TYR A 184 -13.91 8.30 -26.19
N ILE A 185 -14.88 7.74 -25.47
CA ILE A 185 -15.21 8.17 -24.11
C ILE A 185 -14.66 7.11 -23.17
N VAL A 186 -13.73 7.52 -22.31
CA VAL A 186 -13.19 6.68 -21.23
C VAL A 186 -13.90 7.07 -19.95
N SER A 187 -14.64 6.13 -19.39
CA SER A 187 -15.42 6.31 -18.16
C SER A 187 -14.73 5.58 -17.02
N PHE A 188 -14.52 6.28 -15.91
CA PHE A 188 -14.01 5.75 -14.66
C PHE A 188 -15.16 5.69 -13.66
N ASP A 189 -15.46 4.52 -13.15
CA ASP A 189 -16.35 4.31 -12.00
C ASP A 189 -15.47 4.08 -10.78
N LEU A 190 -15.55 4.97 -9.80
CA LEU A 190 -14.64 5.06 -8.65
C LEU A 190 -15.21 4.38 -7.39
N ALA A 191 -16.48 3.95 -7.41
CA ALA A 191 -17.11 3.19 -6.34
C ALA A 191 -17.96 2.01 -6.89
N PRO A 192 -17.36 1.11 -7.71
CA PRO A 192 -18.10 0.04 -8.36
C PRO A 192 -18.66 -1.01 -7.38
N GLU A 193 -19.56 -1.87 -7.86
CA GLU A 193 -20.34 -2.87 -7.10
C GLU A 193 -19.56 -3.80 -6.17
N ASN A 194 -18.25 -3.95 -6.38
CA ASN A 194 -17.39 -4.88 -5.64
C ASN A 194 -16.49 -4.17 -4.60
N THR A 195 -16.80 -2.94 -4.24
CA THR A 195 -16.01 -2.13 -3.30
C THR A 195 -16.71 -2.00 -1.96
N LEU A 196 -15.93 -1.76 -0.90
CA LEU A 196 -16.47 -1.50 0.44
C LEU A 196 -17.42 -0.29 0.46
N PHE A 197 -17.14 0.70 -0.38
CA PHE A 197 -17.89 1.96 -0.45
C PHE A 197 -18.89 1.99 -1.61
N HIS A 198 -19.25 0.83 -2.17
CA HIS A 198 -20.25 0.79 -3.23
C HIS A 198 -21.60 1.35 -2.76
N GLY A 199 -22.16 2.26 -3.55
CA GLY A 199 -23.46 2.86 -3.26
C GLY A 199 -23.44 3.81 -2.05
N ILE A 200 -22.25 4.24 -1.61
CA ILE A 200 -22.13 5.31 -0.63
C ILE A 200 -22.84 6.57 -1.13
N ALA A 201 -23.57 7.21 -0.24
CA ALA A 201 -24.29 8.44 -0.55
C ALA A 201 -23.34 9.64 -0.55
N ASP A 202 -23.57 10.58 -1.49
CA ASP A 202 -22.85 11.85 -1.57
C ASP A 202 -22.83 12.59 -0.22
N GLU A 203 -23.98 12.62 0.48
CA GLU A 203 -24.10 13.26 1.80
C GLU A 203 -23.19 12.61 2.85
N LYS A 204 -22.97 11.29 2.78
CA LYS A 204 -22.11 10.59 3.73
C LYS A 204 -20.64 10.86 3.48
N ILE A 205 -20.23 11.01 2.21
CA ILE A 205 -18.85 11.43 1.90
C ILE A 205 -18.61 12.85 2.40
N ILE A 206 -19.58 13.76 2.22
CA ILE A 206 -19.48 15.14 2.72
C ILE A 206 -19.32 15.15 4.25
N GLU A 207 -20.20 14.44 4.97
CA GLU A 207 -20.15 14.34 6.44
C GLU A 207 -18.79 13.83 6.94
N ILE A 208 -18.29 12.73 6.37
CA ILE A 208 -17.00 12.15 6.74
C ILE A 208 -15.85 13.13 6.46
N ASN A 209 -15.86 13.81 5.31
CA ASN A 209 -14.81 14.77 4.97
C ASN A 209 -14.82 15.98 5.93
N GLU A 210 -15.99 16.43 6.38
CA GLU A 210 -16.10 17.48 7.40
C GLU A 210 -15.53 17.02 8.74
N GLU A 211 -15.83 15.80 9.19
CA GLU A 211 -15.29 15.24 10.43
C GLU A 211 -13.75 15.09 10.39
N ILE A 212 -13.19 14.67 9.25
CA ILE A 212 -11.73 14.60 9.03
C ILE A 212 -11.11 16.00 9.12
N GLU A 213 -11.72 16.99 8.46
CA GLU A 213 -11.24 18.37 8.49
C GLU A 213 -11.26 18.94 9.91
N ASP A 214 -12.32 18.68 10.68
CA ASP A 214 -12.43 19.13 12.07
C ASP A 214 -11.30 18.57 12.94
N ILE A 215 -11.04 17.25 12.90
CA ILE A 215 -9.94 16.63 13.65
C ILE A 215 -8.58 17.15 13.18
N LYS A 216 -8.38 17.34 11.87
CA LYS A 216 -7.16 17.94 11.34
C LYS A 216 -6.91 19.31 11.95
N TYR A 217 -7.89 20.21 11.93
CA TYR A 217 -7.72 21.55 12.50
C TYR A 217 -7.47 21.49 14.01
N ASP A 218 -8.09 20.54 14.72
CA ASP A 218 -7.88 20.38 16.15
C ASP A 218 -6.43 19.95 16.47
N ILE A 219 -5.88 18.99 15.73
CA ILE A 219 -4.46 18.58 15.83
C ILE A 219 -3.55 19.76 15.48
N MET A 220 -3.84 20.48 14.39
CA MET A 220 -3.02 21.62 13.97
C MET A 220 -3.02 22.75 15.00
N ASN A 221 -4.16 23.02 15.63
CA ASN A 221 -4.28 24.00 16.71
C ASN A 221 -3.46 23.58 17.93
N GLN A 222 -3.44 22.29 18.29
CA GLN A 222 -2.63 21.79 19.41
C GLN A 222 -1.13 21.96 19.14
N ILE A 223 -0.64 21.57 17.95
CA ILE A 223 0.75 21.79 17.53
C ILE A 223 1.12 23.28 17.58
N SER A 224 0.26 24.15 17.04
CA SER A 224 0.47 25.60 17.08
C SER A 224 0.52 26.16 18.50
N ASN A 225 -0.30 25.64 19.42
CA ASN A 225 -0.32 26.07 20.82
C ASN A 225 0.97 25.69 21.56
N LEU A 226 1.55 24.54 21.22
CA LEU A 226 2.87 24.11 21.71
C LEU A 226 4.03 24.90 21.08
N LYS A 227 3.76 25.64 19.99
CA LYS A 227 4.75 26.43 19.24
C LYS A 227 5.88 25.58 18.66
N LEU A 228 5.55 24.36 18.24
CA LEU A 228 6.50 23.52 17.52
C LEU A 228 6.76 24.14 16.14
N THR A 229 8.04 24.29 15.77
CA THR A 229 8.42 24.93 14.51
C THR A 229 9.30 24.05 13.64
N THR A 230 9.95 23.04 14.21
CA THR A 230 10.78 22.09 13.49
C THR A 230 9.93 20.96 12.92
N ASN A 231 10.23 20.54 11.69
CA ASN A 231 9.57 19.39 11.06
C ASN A 231 9.69 18.13 11.93
N TYR A 232 10.85 17.92 12.56
CA TYR A 232 11.07 16.81 13.48
C TYR A 232 10.05 16.82 14.64
N ALA A 233 9.91 17.95 15.35
CA ALA A 233 9.00 18.02 16.49
C ALA A 233 7.52 17.92 16.07
N ILE A 234 7.17 18.46 14.89
CA ILE A 234 5.83 18.33 14.31
C ILE A 234 5.51 16.86 13.99
N LEU A 235 6.39 16.18 13.26
CA LEU A 235 6.24 14.74 12.97
C LEU A 235 6.15 13.92 14.24
N ARG A 236 6.95 14.29 15.24
CA ARG A 236 6.96 13.63 16.53
C ARG A 236 5.63 13.78 17.26
N TYR A 237 5.07 14.98 17.26
CA TYR A 237 3.75 15.22 17.84
C TYR A 237 2.67 14.36 17.15
N ILE A 238 2.66 14.34 15.81
CA ILE A 238 1.69 13.57 15.04
C ILE A 238 1.81 12.07 15.37
N HIS A 239 3.03 11.54 15.37
CA HIS A 239 3.32 10.16 15.76
C HIS A 239 2.72 9.83 17.12
N ASP A 240 3.11 10.59 18.15
CA ASP A 240 2.71 10.29 19.52
C ASP A 240 1.20 10.50 19.74
N TYR A 241 0.60 11.47 19.05
CA TYR A 241 -0.85 11.69 19.06
C TYR A 241 -1.59 10.46 18.55
N LEU A 242 -1.18 9.90 17.41
CA LEU A 242 -1.82 8.73 16.81
C LEU A 242 -1.65 7.48 17.68
N VAL A 243 -0.43 7.19 18.15
CA VAL A 243 -0.17 6.06 19.08
C VAL A 243 -1.01 6.18 20.37
N THR A 244 -1.19 7.40 20.87
CA THR A 244 -1.98 7.62 22.09
C THR A 244 -3.47 7.45 21.82
N LYS A 245 -3.97 7.91 20.67
CA LYS A 245 -5.41 7.96 20.41
C LYS A 245 -6.00 6.67 19.88
N ILE A 246 -5.26 5.99 19.02
CA ILE A 246 -5.78 4.89 18.21
C ILE A 246 -5.77 3.58 19.00
N ILE A 247 -6.76 2.74 18.70
CA ILE A 247 -6.80 1.34 19.09
C ILE A 247 -6.60 0.50 17.83
N TYR A 248 -5.51 -0.26 17.78
CA TYR A 248 -5.31 -1.23 16.70
C TYR A 248 -6.37 -2.33 16.78
N THR A 249 -7.09 -2.59 15.68
CA THR A 249 -8.15 -3.60 15.62
C THR A 249 -8.15 -4.34 14.28
N LEU A 250 -8.44 -5.64 14.31
CA LEU A 250 -8.62 -6.48 13.12
C LEU A 250 -10.10 -6.79 12.85
N ASP A 251 -11.01 -6.00 13.43
CA ASP A 251 -12.45 -6.16 13.23
C ASP A 251 -12.89 -5.65 11.86
N GLU A 252 -12.84 -6.53 10.86
CA GLU A 252 -13.26 -6.25 9.48
C GLU A 252 -14.76 -5.89 9.33
N SER A 253 -15.57 -5.95 10.40
CA SER A 253 -16.93 -5.40 10.37
C SER A 253 -16.96 -3.87 10.41
N MET A 254 -15.88 -3.24 10.85
CA MET A 254 -15.71 -1.78 10.86
C MET A 254 -15.19 -1.31 9.50
N ILE A 255 -16.07 -0.74 8.68
CA ILE A 255 -15.79 -0.49 7.26
C ILE A 255 -14.65 0.49 6.96
N TYR A 256 -14.25 1.33 7.93
CA TYR A 256 -13.24 2.38 7.75
C TYR A 256 -11.88 2.08 8.41
N ILE A 257 -11.66 0.89 8.97
CA ILE A 257 -10.41 0.59 9.70
C ILE A 257 -9.14 0.66 8.83
N ARG A 258 -9.28 0.67 7.50
CA ARG A 258 -8.17 0.80 6.53
C ARG A 258 -8.10 2.19 5.90
N THR A 259 -8.63 3.21 6.56
CA THR A 259 -8.61 4.60 6.08
C THR A 259 -8.19 5.58 7.16
N LEU A 260 -7.76 6.79 6.76
CA LEU A 260 -7.52 7.89 7.71
C LEU A 260 -8.75 8.23 8.57
N TYR A 261 -9.98 7.96 8.11
CA TYR A 261 -11.19 8.23 8.90
C TYR A 261 -11.27 7.29 10.11
N GLY A 262 -10.99 5.99 9.91
CA GLY A 262 -10.89 5.04 11.01
C GLY A 262 -9.86 5.47 12.04
N ALA A 263 -8.72 5.99 11.59
CA ALA A 263 -7.64 6.46 12.45
C ALA A 263 -7.97 7.77 13.19
N LEU A 264 -8.34 8.84 12.46
CA LEU A 264 -8.50 10.19 13.02
C LEU A 264 -9.81 10.37 13.78
N VAL A 265 -10.90 9.78 13.29
CA VAL A 265 -12.25 10.03 13.80
C VAL A 265 -12.72 8.86 14.67
N GLU A 266 -12.69 7.64 14.14
CA GLU A 266 -13.14 6.46 14.90
C GLU A 266 -12.12 6.00 15.96
N ASN A 267 -10.88 6.49 15.87
CA ASN A 267 -9.75 6.10 16.71
C ASN A 267 -9.51 4.58 16.73
N LYS A 268 -9.81 3.91 15.61
CA LYS A 268 -9.72 2.47 15.42
C LYS A 268 -9.31 2.16 14.00
N CYS A 269 -8.14 1.57 13.82
CA CYS A 269 -7.67 1.20 12.50
C CYS A 269 -6.63 0.07 12.53
N VAL A 270 -6.23 -0.35 11.33
CA VAL A 270 -5.02 -1.15 11.07
C VAL A 270 -3.93 -0.27 10.47
N CYS A 271 -2.82 -0.87 10.04
CA CYS A 271 -1.63 -0.16 9.55
C CYS A 271 -1.91 0.89 8.48
N GLU A 272 -2.81 0.61 7.53
CA GLU A 272 -3.19 1.61 6.51
C GLU A 272 -3.77 2.89 7.11
N GLY A 273 -4.64 2.78 8.12
CA GLY A 273 -5.22 3.96 8.76
C GLY A 273 -4.18 4.81 9.48
N TYR A 274 -3.23 4.19 10.18
CA TYR A 274 -2.12 4.92 10.83
C TYR A 274 -1.28 5.67 9.79
N ALA A 275 -0.88 5.00 8.71
CA ALA A 275 -0.02 5.57 7.69
C ALA A 275 -0.70 6.69 6.89
N GLU A 276 -1.97 6.51 6.51
CA GLU A 276 -2.76 7.51 5.81
C GLU A 276 -3.00 8.74 6.69
N ALA A 277 -3.33 8.57 7.98
CA ALA A 277 -3.52 9.68 8.91
C ALA A 277 -2.22 10.45 9.19
N PHE A 278 -1.11 9.74 9.42
CA PHE A 278 0.19 10.36 9.65
C PHE A 278 0.62 11.21 8.45
N GLN A 279 0.51 10.64 7.24
CA GLN A 279 0.78 11.35 6.00
C GLN A 279 -0.10 12.59 5.85
N TYR A 280 -1.42 12.42 6.00
CA TYR A 280 -2.38 13.49 5.78
C TYR A 280 -2.09 14.72 6.64
N ILE A 281 -1.79 14.52 7.95
CA ILE A 281 -1.46 15.63 8.84
C ILE A 281 -0.07 16.21 8.54
N ALA A 282 0.94 15.40 8.25
CA ALA A 282 2.28 15.87 7.92
C ALA A 282 2.30 16.77 6.66
N GLN A 283 1.51 16.42 5.65
CA GLN A 283 1.35 17.21 4.42
C GLN A 283 0.80 18.63 4.68
N GLN A 284 0.01 18.83 5.74
CA GLN A 284 -0.51 20.16 6.10
C GLN A 284 0.58 21.13 6.56
N TYR A 285 1.74 20.59 6.94
CA TYR A 285 2.95 21.36 7.29
C TYR A 285 3.93 21.47 6.13
N GLY A 286 3.56 21.01 4.93
CA GLY A 286 4.45 20.97 3.76
C GLY A 286 5.62 20.00 3.93
N ILE A 287 5.50 19.02 4.83
CA ILE A 287 6.48 17.97 5.03
C ILE A 287 6.19 16.88 4.01
N ASN A 288 7.20 16.55 3.18
CA ASN A 288 7.05 15.45 2.23
C ASN A 288 6.98 14.13 3.01
N CYS A 289 5.79 13.55 3.01
CA CYS A 289 5.47 12.27 3.61
C CYS A 289 4.69 11.46 2.57
N ILE A 290 5.12 10.24 2.32
CA ILE A 290 4.50 9.35 1.32
C ILE A 290 4.17 8.01 1.95
N ILE A 291 3.15 7.35 1.41
CA ILE A 291 2.88 5.94 1.68
C ILE A 291 4.05 5.10 1.19
N ALA A 292 4.45 4.13 2.00
CA ALA A 292 5.25 2.99 1.62
C ALA A 292 4.47 1.73 1.98
N ARG A 293 4.46 0.74 1.08
CA ARG A 293 3.58 -0.42 1.22
C ARG A 293 4.33 -1.71 0.86
N SER A 294 4.03 -2.78 1.59
CA SER A 294 4.31 -4.16 1.22
C SER A 294 3.02 -4.92 0.90
N SER A 295 3.10 -6.21 0.61
CA SER A 295 1.88 -6.98 0.38
C SER A 295 1.01 -7.14 1.63
N VAL A 296 1.55 -6.93 2.84
CA VAL A 296 0.87 -7.19 4.11
C VAL A 296 0.88 -6.01 5.07
N HIS A 297 1.63 -4.95 4.77
CA HIS A 297 1.84 -3.84 5.68
C HIS A 297 1.91 -2.50 4.94
N GLU A 298 1.63 -1.41 5.66
CA GLU A 298 1.70 -0.04 5.16
C GLU A 298 2.26 0.89 6.24
N TRP A 299 3.18 1.75 5.84
CA TRP A 299 3.88 2.71 6.69
C TRP A 299 4.22 3.96 5.87
N ASN A 300 5.10 4.83 6.37
CA ASN A 300 5.48 6.05 5.67
C ASN A 300 6.99 6.17 5.40
N PHE A 301 7.32 6.85 4.31
CA PHE A 301 8.62 7.48 4.14
C PHE A 301 8.49 9.00 4.29
N VAL A 302 9.43 9.61 4.99
CA VAL A 302 9.43 11.03 5.32
C VAL A 302 10.73 11.68 4.91
N GLU A 303 10.63 12.85 4.27
CA GLU A 303 11.79 13.64 3.88
C GLU A 303 12.15 14.69 4.96
N LEU A 304 13.39 14.64 5.44
CA LEU A 304 13.99 15.69 6.27
C LEU A 304 15.37 16.04 5.72
N ASN A 305 15.63 17.35 5.54
CA ASN A 305 16.91 17.85 5.04
C ASN A 305 17.37 17.18 3.73
N ASP A 306 16.44 17.06 2.77
CA ASP A 306 16.65 16.43 1.46
C ASP A 306 16.96 14.92 1.48
N LYS A 307 16.66 14.25 2.60
CA LYS A 307 16.93 12.82 2.83
C LYS A 307 15.68 12.09 3.31
N TRP A 308 15.54 10.83 2.93
CA TRP A 308 14.35 10.03 3.24
C TRP A 308 14.61 9.00 4.34
N TYR A 309 13.65 8.92 5.25
CA TYR A 309 13.67 8.06 6.44
C TYR A 309 12.36 7.29 6.57
N VAL A 310 12.40 6.19 7.29
CA VAL A 310 11.23 5.37 7.61
C VAL A 310 10.48 5.97 8.80
N VAL A 311 9.16 6.01 8.72
CA VAL A 311 8.27 6.19 9.88
C VAL A 311 7.21 5.09 9.87
N ASP A 312 7.16 4.28 10.92
CA ASP A 312 6.12 3.27 11.11
C ASP A 312 5.44 3.41 12.47
N VAL A 313 4.36 4.19 12.49
CA VAL A 313 3.56 4.47 13.69
C VAL A 313 2.89 3.21 14.22
N THR A 314 2.55 2.25 13.34
CA THR A 314 1.92 0.99 13.77
C THR A 314 2.94 0.13 14.49
N TYR A 315 4.14 -0.03 13.94
CA TYR A 315 5.16 -0.84 14.61
C TYR A 315 5.63 -0.18 15.91
N ASP A 316 5.61 1.14 16.01
CA ASP A 316 5.88 1.87 17.25
C ASP A 316 4.70 1.87 18.24
N ASP A 317 3.54 1.32 17.88
CA ASP A 317 2.44 1.10 18.81
C ASP A 317 2.72 -0.11 19.74
N PRO A 318 2.93 0.14 21.04
CA PRO A 318 3.27 -0.87 22.04
C PRO A 318 2.18 -1.94 22.25
N ILE A 319 0.91 -1.62 21.94
CA ILE A 319 -0.24 -2.50 22.18
C ILE A 319 -0.22 -3.67 21.20
N ILE A 320 0.36 -3.47 20.01
CA ILE A 320 0.42 -4.47 18.94
C ILE A 320 1.46 -5.56 19.24
N ARG A 321 2.47 -5.27 20.08
CA ARG A 321 3.61 -6.16 20.40
C ARG A 321 3.35 -7.19 21.52
N GLY A 322 2.08 -7.54 21.78
CA GLY A 322 1.71 -8.58 22.75
C GLY A 322 1.80 -8.16 24.22
N VAL A 323 1.88 -6.85 24.49
CA VAL A 323 1.77 -6.27 25.83
C VAL A 323 0.50 -5.44 25.91
N ASN A 324 -0.49 -5.92 26.67
CA ASN A 324 -1.73 -5.19 26.90
C ASN A 324 -1.47 -3.97 27.77
N PHE A 325 -1.22 -2.83 27.13
CA PHE A 325 -1.41 -1.55 27.77
C PHE A 325 -2.76 -0.95 27.35
N PRO A 326 -3.50 -0.31 28.25
CA PRO A 326 -4.70 0.41 27.85
C PRO A 326 -4.30 1.49 26.81
N SER A 327 -5.06 1.58 25.72
CA SER A 327 -4.99 2.68 24.76
C SER A 327 -5.12 4.02 25.49
N GLY A 328 -4.40 5.06 25.05
CA GLY A 328 -4.45 6.39 25.68
C GLY A 328 -3.46 6.66 26.81
N TYR A 329 -2.46 5.79 27.05
CA TYR A 329 -1.44 6.04 28.08
C TYR A 329 -0.07 6.36 27.45
N ASN A 330 0.40 7.60 27.68
CA ASN A 330 1.67 8.16 27.20
C ASN A 330 2.93 7.35 27.61
N ASP A 331 2.82 6.50 28.65
CA ASP A 331 3.96 5.74 29.19
C ASP A 331 4.49 4.64 28.26
N ASN A 332 3.84 4.42 27.11
CA ASN A 332 4.16 3.33 26.19
C ASN A 332 4.66 3.78 24.80
N LEU A 333 4.95 5.07 24.61
CA LEU A 333 5.45 5.58 23.33
C LEU A 333 6.81 4.93 22.96
N GLN A 334 6.81 4.08 21.92
CA GLN A 334 8.03 3.53 21.31
C GLN A 334 8.41 4.36 20.08
N LEU A 335 9.68 4.27 19.67
CA LEU A 335 10.29 5.09 18.61
C LEU A 335 11.30 4.32 17.80
N ASP A 336 11.11 3.02 17.78
CA ASP A 336 11.97 2.06 17.14
C ASP A 336 11.88 2.18 15.62
N TYR A 337 10.82 2.77 15.07
CA TYR A 337 10.65 3.04 13.65
C TYR A 337 10.40 4.51 13.35
N PHE A 338 10.72 5.44 14.26
CA PHE A 338 10.54 6.87 14.02
C PHE A 338 11.80 7.51 13.41
N LEU A 339 11.72 7.87 12.12
CA LEU A 339 12.80 8.48 11.34
C LEU A 339 14.06 7.62 11.26
N THR A 340 13.89 6.33 11.04
CA THR A 340 14.98 5.35 10.98
C THR A 340 15.57 5.21 9.58
N GLY A 341 16.83 4.81 9.54
CA GLY A 341 17.55 4.44 8.31
C GLY A 341 17.38 2.95 7.99
N LYS A 342 17.77 2.54 6.78
CA LYS A 342 17.60 1.17 6.32
C LYS A 342 18.48 0.14 7.06
N GLU A 343 19.57 0.58 7.68
CA GLU A 343 20.43 -0.27 8.52
C GLU A 343 20.00 -0.29 10.00
N HIS A 344 18.91 0.39 10.36
CA HIS A 344 18.36 0.35 11.71
C HIS A 344 18.06 -1.07 12.14
N LYS A 345 18.43 -1.39 13.38
CA LYS A 345 18.16 -2.68 13.99
C LYS A 345 17.15 -2.46 15.08
N SER A 346 15.93 -2.93 14.83
CA SER A 346 14.87 -2.90 15.82
C SER A 346 15.27 -3.67 17.07
N ASP A 347 14.84 -3.16 18.22
CA ASP A 347 14.97 -3.87 19.50
C ASP A 347 14.09 -5.13 19.57
N TYR A 348 13.10 -5.27 18.67
CA TYR A 348 12.04 -6.27 18.73
C TYR A 348 11.86 -7.08 17.43
N SER A 349 12.40 -6.60 16.31
CA SER A 349 12.27 -7.24 15.00
C SER A 349 13.63 -7.35 14.29
N LEU A 350 13.61 -7.59 12.97
CA LEU A 350 14.81 -7.66 12.14
C LEU A 350 15.35 -6.26 11.82
N LYS A 351 16.52 -6.21 11.19
CA LYS A 351 17.00 -4.97 10.56
C LYS A 351 15.95 -4.53 9.53
N TYR A 352 15.65 -3.23 9.43
CA TYR A 352 14.60 -2.72 8.53
C TYR A 352 14.72 -3.30 7.10
N SER A 353 15.91 -3.23 6.50
CA SER A 353 16.12 -3.72 5.13
C SER A 353 16.07 -5.25 4.98
N GLU A 354 15.94 -5.99 6.08
CA GLU A 354 15.89 -7.45 6.13
C GLU A 354 14.53 -7.96 6.62
N ASP A 355 13.61 -7.05 6.98
CA ASP A 355 12.27 -7.39 7.46
C ASP A 355 11.31 -7.64 6.28
N PRO A 356 10.81 -8.87 6.10
CA PRO A 356 9.91 -9.21 4.99
C PRO A 356 8.57 -8.47 5.03
N ASP A 357 8.14 -7.96 6.18
CA ASP A 357 6.92 -7.13 6.27
C ASP A 357 7.13 -5.73 5.67
N HIS A 358 8.40 -5.34 5.46
CA HIS A 358 8.80 -4.04 4.90
C HIS A 358 9.27 -4.13 3.43
N PHE A 359 9.07 -5.28 2.77
CA PHE A 359 9.44 -5.43 1.35
C PHE A 359 8.47 -4.71 0.42
N LEU A 360 8.97 -3.66 -0.22
CA LEU A 360 8.18 -2.72 -1.02
C LEU A 360 7.48 -3.38 -2.21
N VAL A 361 6.21 -3.03 -2.40
CA VAL A 361 5.48 -3.21 -3.66
C VAL A 361 5.44 -1.89 -4.43
N TYR A 362 5.61 -1.98 -5.75
CA TYR A 362 5.79 -0.84 -6.65
C TYR A 362 4.55 -0.54 -7.52
N SER A 363 3.40 -1.04 -7.07
CA SER A 363 2.06 -0.81 -7.61
C SER A 363 1.06 -0.94 -6.46
N GLY A 364 0.00 -0.14 -6.48
CA GLY A 364 -1.13 -0.31 -5.56
C GLY A 364 -2.02 -1.50 -5.90
N TYR A 365 -1.85 -2.13 -7.07
CA TYR A 365 -2.84 -3.03 -7.69
C TYR A 365 -2.27 -4.31 -8.31
N SER A 366 -0.95 -4.49 -8.36
CA SER A 366 -0.34 -5.71 -8.92
C SER A 366 1.09 -5.92 -8.43
N ASP A 367 1.77 -6.96 -8.91
CA ASP A 367 3.19 -7.23 -8.68
C ASP A 367 4.12 -6.45 -9.64
N LYS A 368 3.56 -5.60 -10.50
CA LYS A 368 4.33 -4.83 -11.48
C LYS A 368 5.09 -3.70 -10.81
N TYR A 369 6.22 -3.38 -11.43
CA TYR A 369 7.02 -2.22 -11.10
C TYR A 369 6.57 -1.01 -11.94
N ILE A 370 5.67 -0.18 -11.41
CA ILE A 370 5.07 0.95 -12.15
C ILE A 370 5.38 2.34 -11.57
N ILE A 371 5.70 2.41 -10.28
CA ILE A 371 6.22 3.60 -9.58
C ILE A 371 7.58 3.28 -8.94
N ASN A 372 8.32 4.31 -8.56
CA ASN A 372 9.56 4.22 -7.80
C ASN A 372 9.38 4.88 -6.43
N TYR A 373 10.11 4.41 -5.43
CA TYR A 373 10.27 5.09 -4.13
C TYR A 373 11.61 5.84 -4.07
N PRO A 374 11.75 6.83 -3.18
CA PRO A 374 13.04 7.43 -2.87
C PRO A 374 14.01 6.41 -2.24
N GLU A 375 15.31 6.71 -2.29
CA GLU A 375 16.32 5.97 -1.54
C GLU A 375 16.29 6.36 -0.06
N ILE A 376 16.23 5.35 0.82
CA ILE A 376 16.29 5.53 2.27
C ILE A 376 17.74 5.60 2.75
N GLU A 377 18.02 6.54 3.65
CA GLU A 377 19.33 6.72 4.27
C GLU A 377 19.78 5.46 5.04
N ASP A 378 21.09 5.24 5.13
CA ASP A 378 21.62 4.09 5.87
C ASP A 378 21.39 4.21 7.37
N SER A 379 21.57 5.42 7.93
CA SER A 379 21.53 5.68 9.37
C SER A 379 20.30 6.50 9.77
N ASP A 380 19.87 6.34 11.02
CA ASP A 380 18.74 7.07 11.59
C ASP A 380 18.97 8.58 11.61
N TYR A 381 17.87 9.34 11.58
CA TYR A 381 17.92 10.77 11.74
C TYR A 381 18.34 11.15 13.17
N MET A 382 19.32 12.03 13.29
CA MET A 382 19.80 12.53 14.58
C MET A 382 19.28 13.96 14.83
N PRO A 383 18.38 14.17 15.80
CA PRO A 383 17.84 15.49 16.07
C PRO A 383 18.90 16.43 16.63
N ASN A 384 18.82 17.68 16.22
CA ASN A 384 19.65 18.77 16.72
C ASN A 384 19.11 19.34 18.04
N THR A 385 19.85 20.27 18.64
CA THR A 385 19.50 20.84 19.96
C THR A 385 18.14 21.56 19.97
N LEU A 386 17.76 22.26 18.89
CA LEU A 386 16.46 22.94 18.84
C LEU A 386 15.32 21.93 18.74
N GLU A 387 15.48 20.90 17.91
CA GLU A 387 14.48 19.83 17.78
C GLU A 387 14.26 19.13 19.13
N LEU A 388 15.34 18.79 19.84
CA LEU A 388 15.25 18.20 21.18
C LEU A 388 14.54 19.12 22.19
N GLN A 389 14.80 20.43 22.14
CA GLN A 389 14.12 21.40 23.00
C GLN A 389 12.61 21.52 22.70
N GLU A 390 12.21 21.37 21.44
CA GLU A 390 10.80 21.39 21.05
C GLU A 390 10.08 20.10 21.43
N ILE A 391 10.75 18.94 21.41
CA ILE A 391 10.18 17.68 21.92
C ILE A 391 9.79 17.81 23.39
N ASP A 392 10.62 18.47 24.21
CA ASP A 392 10.34 18.68 25.65
C ASP A 392 9.06 19.51 25.90
N LEU A 393 8.51 20.18 24.87
CA LEU A 393 7.25 20.91 24.96
C LEU A 393 6.04 20.01 24.73
N ILE A 394 6.21 18.82 24.15
CA ILE A 394 5.12 17.91 23.82
C ILE A 394 4.54 17.33 25.11
N ASP A 395 3.30 17.72 25.42
CA ASP A 395 2.53 17.21 26.54
C ASP A 395 1.17 16.70 26.05
N LEU A 396 1.02 15.38 25.96
CA LEU A 396 -0.22 14.72 25.55
C LEU A 396 -1.10 14.30 26.75
N SER A 397 -0.79 14.74 27.97
CA SER A 397 -1.53 14.31 29.18
C SER A 397 -3.03 14.67 29.14
N ASN A 398 -3.42 15.68 28.36
CA ASN A 398 -4.82 16.09 28.18
C ASN A 398 -5.54 15.36 27.03
N ILE A 399 -4.84 14.48 26.31
CA ILE A 399 -5.34 13.81 25.10
C ILE A 399 -5.98 12.45 25.42
N THR A 400 -6.14 12.09 26.71
CA THR A 400 -6.76 10.82 27.12
C THR A 400 -8.15 10.65 26.49
N ASN A 401 -8.42 9.48 25.91
CA ASN A 401 -9.76 9.12 25.43
C ASN A 401 -10.77 9.28 26.58
N SER A 402 -11.80 10.11 26.37
CA SER A 402 -12.85 10.38 27.36
C SER A 402 -13.77 9.17 27.61
N ASP A 403 -13.42 7.99 27.10
CA ASP A 403 -14.09 6.74 27.39
C ASP A 403 -13.03 5.63 27.60
N PRO A 404 -12.63 5.33 28.85
CA PRO A 404 -11.83 4.15 29.11
C PRO A 404 -12.75 2.95 28.91
N PHE A 405 -12.81 2.42 27.68
CA PHE A 405 -13.54 1.19 27.38
C PHE A 405 -13.11 0.11 28.38
N HIS A 406 -14.06 -0.32 29.21
CA HIS A 406 -13.84 -1.40 30.16
C HIS A 406 -13.55 -2.68 29.39
N TYR A 407 -12.31 -3.17 29.47
CA TYR A 407 -11.81 -4.43 28.91
C TYR A 407 -12.57 -5.71 29.36
N SER A 408 -13.73 -5.60 30.02
CA SER A 408 -14.50 -6.76 30.47
C SER A 408 -15.27 -7.49 29.36
N GLU A 409 -15.31 -6.97 28.14
CA GLU A 409 -16.08 -7.59 27.04
C GLU A 409 -15.24 -8.29 25.96
N MET A 410 -13.90 -8.16 25.99
CA MET A 410 -13.01 -8.98 25.14
C MET A 410 -12.68 -10.32 25.80
N ASN A 411 -13.71 -11.12 26.05
CA ASN A 411 -13.59 -12.57 26.16
C ASN A 411 -14.15 -13.18 24.88
N ASP A 412 -13.59 -12.79 23.72
CA ASP A 412 -13.89 -13.50 22.49
C ASP A 412 -12.91 -14.67 22.32
N SER A 413 -13.42 -15.83 22.70
CA SER A 413 -12.75 -17.11 22.68
C SER A 413 -12.57 -17.61 21.25
N ASN A 414 -11.66 -17.00 20.48
CA ASN A 414 -11.20 -17.56 19.20
C ASN A 414 -9.70 -17.44 18.94
N TYR A 415 -8.92 -16.84 19.85
CA TYR A 415 -7.45 -16.93 19.80
C TYR A 415 -6.87 -18.15 20.54
N ASN A 416 -7.72 -18.98 21.18
CA ASN A 416 -7.30 -20.18 21.92
C ASN A 416 -8.14 -21.40 21.52
N LYS A 417 -7.85 -21.99 20.35
CA LYS A 417 -8.25 -23.36 20.05
C LYS A 417 -7.41 -23.94 18.92
N THR A 418 -6.21 -24.41 19.24
CA THR A 418 -5.84 -25.80 18.95
C THR A 418 -4.72 -26.24 19.89
N ASN A 419 -4.91 -27.45 20.41
CA ASN A 419 -3.96 -28.27 21.16
C ASN A 419 -3.72 -27.91 22.62
N ASP A 420 -4.70 -28.26 23.47
CA ASP A 420 -4.37 -29.12 24.60
C ASP A 420 -5.53 -30.07 24.90
N ASP A 421 -5.29 -31.37 24.69
CA ASP A 421 -5.99 -32.43 25.40
C ASP A 421 -5.10 -33.69 25.40
N SER A 422 -4.31 -33.85 26.47
CA SER A 422 -4.32 -35.09 27.27
C SER A 422 -3.37 -35.01 28.48
N THR A 423 -3.98 -34.67 29.62
CA THR A 423 -3.84 -35.34 30.92
C THR A 423 -2.47 -35.48 31.61
N SER A 424 -2.35 -34.68 32.68
CA SER A 424 -2.25 -35.12 34.09
C SER A 424 -0.90 -35.08 34.84
N ASN A 425 -1.00 -34.40 35.99
CA ASN A 425 -0.35 -34.61 37.29
C ASN A 425 1.07 -34.08 37.59
N SER A 426 1.03 -32.93 38.28
CA SER A 426 1.53 -32.71 39.65
C SER A 426 2.97 -32.25 39.89
N ASN A 427 3.02 -31.21 40.75
CA ASN A 427 4.05 -30.83 41.73
C ASN A 427 5.30 -30.03 41.32
N LYS A 428 5.29 -28.78 41.84
CA LYS A 428 6.34 -28.09 42.63
C LYS A 428 7.80 -28.08 42.13
N ALA A 429 8.25 -26.83 41.95
CA ALA A 429 9.50 -26.23 42.44
C ALA A 429 10.70 -26.07 41.49
N ASN A 430 11.23 -24.83 41.56
CA ASN A 430 12.62 -24.37 41.38
C ASN A 430 13.23 -24.20 39.97
N ASN A 431 13.58 -22.93 39.72
CA ASN A 431 14.82 -22.42 39.11
C ASN A 431 15.54 -23.32 38.09
N LYS A 432 15.60 -22.86 36.83
CA LYS A 432 16.87 -22.52 36.17
C LYS A 432 16.65 -21.89 34.79
N LEU A 433 17.36 -20.78 34.61
CA LEU A 433 17.85 -20.18 33.37
C LEU A 433 18.20 -21.24 32.30
N TYR A 434 17.60 -21.16 31.11
CA TYR A 434 18.19 -21.68 29.86
C TYR A 434 17.71 -20.85 28.66
N ILE A 435 18.64 -20.09 28.11
CA ILE A 435 18.62 -19.56 26.75
C ILE A 435 18.68 -20.77 25.80
N VAL A 436 17.73 -20.91 24.88
CA VAL A 436 17.87 -21.78 23.70
C VAL A 436 17.31 -21.08 22.46
N ASN A 437 18.20 -20.92 21.49
CA ASN A 437 18.02 -20.45 20.13
C ASN A 437 16.81 -21.05 19.40
N ILE A 438 16.00 -20.20 18.77
CA ILE A 438 15.09 -20.60 17.69
C ILE A 438 15.90 -20.62 16.38
N PHE A 439 16.54 -21.75 16.12
CA PHE A 439 17.11 -22.10 14.81
C PHE A 439 16.86 -23.59 14.59
N SER A 440 15.66 -23.95 14.13
CA SER A 440 15.40 -25.20 13.39
C SER A 440 13.92 -25.31 12.98
N LEU A 441 13.56 -24.81 11.81
CA LEU A 441 12.48 -25.43 11.02
C LEU A 441 12.76 -25.27 9.51
N LEU A 442 13.91 -25.80 9.11
CA LEU A 442 14.21 -26.15 7.72
C LEU A 442 14.82 -27.55 7.77
N ILE A 443 14.39 -28.39 6.83
CA ILE A 443 14.69 -29.83 6.69
C ILE A 443 13.66 -30.74 7.40
N THR A 444 12.57 -31.04 6.70
CA THR A 444 12.24 -32.41 6.21
C THR A 444 10.93 -32.37 5.43
N LEU A 445 11.02 -32.25 4.11
CA LEU A 445 9.99 -32.74 3.17
C LEU A 445 10.61 -32.85 1.78
N ASN A 446 11.49 -33.85 1.65
CA ASN A 446 11.85 -34.41 0.37
C ASN A 446 12.03 -35.91 0.57
N ILE A 447 11.53 -36.70 -0.40
CA ILE A 447 11.40 -38.16 -0.43
C ILE A 447 10.03 -38.67 0.09
N LEU A 448 9.01 -38.67 -0.78
CA LEU A 448 8.36 -39.90 -1.27
C LEU A 448 7.25 -39.55 -2.30
N TYR A 449 7.61 -39.36 -3.57
CA TYR A 449 6.66 -39.58 -4.68
C TYR A 449 7.37 -40.39 -5.77
N ILE A 450 7.66 -41.64 -5.42
CA ILE A 450 7.87 -42.75 -6.34
C ILE A 450 6.90 -43.83 -5.86
N LEU A 451 6.00 -44.27 -6.76
CA LEU A 451 5.00 -45.34 -6.63
C LEU A 451 3.61 -44.95 -6.06
N LEU A 452 2.77 -44.33 -6.89
CA LEU A 452 1.57 -44.95 -7.50
C LEU A 452 0.84 -43.95 -8.41
#